data_AF-A0A6A4Z3X0-F1
#
_entry.id   AF-A0A6A4Z3X0-F1
#
_cell.length_a   1.000
_cell.length_b   1.000
_cell.length_c   1.000
_cell.angle_alpha   90.00
_cell.angle_beta   90.00
_cell.angle_gamma   90.00
#
_symmetry.space_group_name_H-M   'P 1'
#
loop_
_entity.id
_entity.type
_entity.pdbx_description
1 polymer ?
#
loop_
_entity_poly.entity_id
_entity_poly.type
_entity_poly.pdbx_seq_one_letter_code
_entity_poly.pdbx_strand_id
1 'polypeptide(L)'
;MTARPTAVAITEDFLLEHVGVYDIVGTKELMLRDEGIDRLDERCATQLVSLELLSLSHNKLQSLEHFQHLVNLVELNVNFNQISSLDSLQCFGLQKLYAANNKVPVS
;
A
#
# COMPACT_ATOMS: atom_id res chain seq x y z
N MET A 1 -11.44 23.13 -16.61
CA MET A 1 -11.07 22.75 -15.22
C MET A 1 -11.28 21.26 -15.11
N THR A 2 -10.24 20.46 -15.31
CA THR A 2 -10.36 19.00 -15.27
C THR A 2 -10.26 18.56 -13.81
N ALA A 3 -11.35 18.01 -13.26
CA ALA A 3 -11.30 17.35 -11.98
C ALA A 3 -10.23 16.25 -12.02
N ARG A 4 -9.30 16.26 -11.05
CA ARG A 4 -8.27 15.24 -10.81
C ARG A 4 -8.52 14.66 -9.41
N PRO A 5 -8.26 13.37 -9.18
CA PRO A 5 -9.30 12.34 -9.23
C PRO A 5 -9.80 11.91 -7.85
N THR A 6 -10.95 11.24 -7.89
CA THR A 6 -11.55 10.34 -6.91
C THR A 6 -10.50 9.57 -6.12
N ALA A 7 -10.73 9.45 -4.82
CA ALA A 7 -9.98 8.62 -3.90
C ALA A 7 -9.81 7.17 -4.45
N VAL A 8 -8.58 6.72 -4.70
CA VAL A 8 -8.30 5.38 -5.26
C VAL A 8 -7.92 4.43 -4.13
N ALA A 9 -8.67 3.36 -3.97
CA ALA A 9 -8.39 2.31 -2.99
C ALA A 9 -7.86 1.05 -3.68
N ILE A 10 -6.94 0.35 -3.03
CA ILE A 10 -6.58 -1.02 -3.42
C ILE A 10 -7.70 -1.93 -2.91
N THR A 11 -8.60 -2.31 -3.82
CA THR A 11 -9.66 -3.31 -3.63
C THR A 11 -9.37 -4.54 -4.49
N GLU A 12 -10.12 -5.62 -4.27
CA GLU A 12 -10.11 -6.79 -5.16
C GLU A 12 -10.45 -6.39 -6.60
N ASP A 13 -11.51 -5.60 -6.81
CA ASP A 13 -11.88 -5.10 -8.14
C ASP A 13 -10.77 -4.25 -8.78
N PHE A 14 -10.09 -3.38 -8.01
CA PHE A 14 -8.96 -2.61 -8.51
C PHE A 14 -7.82 -3.52 -8.97
N LEU A 15 -7.46 -4.51 -8.15
CA LEU A 15 -6.40 -5.46 -8.50
C LEU A 15 -6.78 -6.30 -9.73
N LEU A 16 -8.03 -6.73 -9.84
CA LEU A 16 -8.52 -7.53 -10.95
C LEU A 16 -8.59 -6.72 -12.25
N GLU A 17 -9.25 -5.57 -12.22
CA GLU A 17 -9.63 -4.83 -13.43
C GLU A 17 -8.54 -3.88 -13.91
N HIS A 18 -7.78 -3.28 -12.98
CA HIS A 18 -6.76 -2.29 -13.31
C HIS A 18 -5.36 -2.90 -13.37
N VAL A 19 -5.03 -3.79 -12.43
CA VAL A 19 -3.69 -4.41 -12.34
C VAL A 19 -3.61 -5.76 -13.07
N GLY A 20 -4.74 -6.45 -13.26
CA GLY A 20 -4.79 -7.78 -13.88
C GLY A 20 -4.35 -8.91 -12.94
N VAL A 21 -4.53 -8.74 -11.63
CA VAL A 21 -4.23 -9.75 -10.61
C VAL A 21 -5.47 -10.60 -10.36
N TYR A 22 -5.45 -11.83 -10.86
CA TYR A 22 -6.54 -12.80 -10.72
C TYR A 22 -6.38 -13.72 -9.51
N ASP A 23 -5.15 -13.93 -9.03
CA ASP A 23 -4.83 -14.73 -7.84
C ASP A 23 -4.25 -13.83 -6.75
N ILE A 24 -5.14 -13.17 -6.00
CA ILE A 24 -4.77 -12.26 -4.91
C ILE A 24 -4.05 -13.03 -3.79
N VAL A 25 -4.52 -14.24 -3.47
CA VAL A 25 -3.99 -15.05 -2.37
C VAL A 25 -2.56 -15.50 -2.67
N GLY A 26 -2.25 -15.86 -3.91
CA GLY A 26 -0.91 -16.27 -4.36
C GLY A 26 0.02 -15.12 -4.76
N THR A 27 -0.46 -13.87 -4.79
CA THR A 27 0.35 -12.71 -5.22
C THR A 27 1.46 -12.40 -4.22
N LYS A 28 2.69 -12.36 -4.72
CA LYS A 28 3.90 -12.09 -3.92
C LYS A 28 4.43 -10.66 -4.05
N GLU A 29 4.18 -10.02 -5.18
CA GLU A 29 4.75 -8.71 -5.49
C GLU A 29 3.68 -7.81 -6.10
N LEU A 30 3.57 -6.59 -5.58
CA LEU A 30 2.70 -5.56 -6.14
C LEU A 30 3.46 -4.24 -6.31
N MET A 31 3.48 -3.75 -7.54
CA MET A 31 4.14 -2.51 -7.94
C MET A 31 3.11 -1.51 -8.45
N LEU A 32 2.65 -0.62 -7.58
CA LEU A 32 1.56 0.33 -7.85
C LEU A 32 2.05 1.76 -7.66
N ARG A 33 2.97 2.20 -8.52
CA ARG A 33 3.57 3.55 -8.45
C ARG A 33 2.74 4.55 -9.26
N ASP A 34 2.48 5.72 -8.69
CA ASP A 34 1.79 6.82 -9.39
C ASP A 34 0.36 6.47 -9.84
N GLU A 35 -0.34 5.67 -9.03
CA GLU A 35 -1.72 5.22 -9.29
C GLU A 35 -2.76 6.09 -8.56
N GLY A 36 -2.31 7.11 -7.82
CA GLY A 36 -3.17 7.99 -7.05
C GLY A 36 -3.84 7.31 -5.85
N ILE A 37 -3.29 6.17 -5.40
CA ILE A 37 -3.82 5.36 -4.29
C ILE A 37 -3.79 6.16 -2.99
N ASP A 38 -4.87 6.14 -2.22
CA ASP A 38 -4.95 6.80 -0.92
C ASP A 38 -5.25 5.87 0.25
N ARG A 39 -5.69 4.64 0.00
CA ARG A 39 -5.91 3.64 1.04
C ARG A 39 -5.81 2.20 0.52
N LEU A 40 -5.57 1.28 1.44
CA LEU A 40 -5.74 -0.15 1.24
C LEU A 40 -7.08 -0.56 1.85
N ASP A 41 -7.91 -1.31 1.13
CA ASP A 41 -9.15 -1.86 1.68
C ASP A 41 -8.86 -3.05 2.60
N GLU A 42 -9.54 -3.13 3.76
CA GLU A 42 -9.32 -4.19 4.76
C GLU A 42 -9.61 -5.60 4.21
N ARG A 43 -10.70 -5.75 3.44
CA ARG A 43 -11.07 -7.06 2.88
C ARG A 43 -10.04 -7.50 1.85
N CYS A 44 -9.50 -6.58 1.07
CA CYS A 44 -8.38 -6.87 0.17
C CYS A 44 -7.10 -7.22 0.96
N ALA A 45 -6.77 -6.45 1.99
CA ALA A 45 -5.58 -6.64 2.82
C ALA A 45 -5.51 -8.02 3.47
N THR A 46 -6.65 -8.52 3.97
CA THR A 46 -6.76 -9.85 4.59
C THR A 46 -6.57 -11.02 3.62
N GLN A 47 -6.65 -10.78 2.31
CA GLN A 47 -6.41 -11.79 1.27
C GLN A 47 -4.98 -11.79 0.74
N LEU A 48 -4.25 -10.67 0.85
CA LEU A 48 -2.86 -10.49 0.40
C LEU A 48 -1.84 -11.20 1.34
N VAL A 49 -2.16 -12.41 1.79
CA VAL A 49 -1.39 -13.15 2.79
C VAL A 49 -0.04 -13.62 2.26
N SER A 50 0.14 -13.79 0.95
CA SER A 50 1.42 -14.18 0.35
C SER A 50 2.27 -13.00 -0.10
N LEU A 51 1.82 -11.76 0.10
CA LEU A 51 2.51 -10.57 -0.38
C LEU A 51 3.81 -10.34 0.39
N GLU A 52 4.93 -10.34 -0.32
CA GLU A 52 6.27 -10.18 0.22
C GLU A 52 6.84 -8.78 -0.09
N LEU A 53 6.57 -8.25 -1.30
CA LEU A 53 7.06 -6.95 -1.75
C LEU A 53 5.91 -6.03 -2.18
N LEU A 54 5.85 -4.84 -1.60
CA LEU A 54 4.84 -3.83 -1.93
C LEU A 54 5.48 -2.46 -2.19
N SER A 55 5.32 -1.96 -3.41
CA SER A 55 5.66 -0.57 -3.74
C SER A 55 4.41 0.25 -4.02
N LEU A 56 4.16 1.22 -3.15
CA LEU A 56 3.14 2.26 -3.26
C LEU A 56 3.77 3.65 -3.36
N SER A 57 4.97 3.75 -3.93
CA SER A 57 5.65 5.04 -4.07
C SER A 57 4.88 6.01 -4.99
N HIS A 58 5.02 7.32 -4.75
CA HIS A 58 4.33 8.36 -5.52
C HIS A 58 2.81 8.24 -5.52
N ASN A 59 2.23 7.94 -4.36
CA ASN A 59 0.78 7.87 -4.17
C ASN A 59 0.32 8.98 -3.22
N LYS A 60 -0.90 8.82 -2.67
CA LYS A 60 -1.57 9.80 -1.81
C LYS A 60 -1.90 9.24 -0.43
N LEU A 61 -1.23 8.18 0.01
CA LEU A 61 -1.44 7.56 1.32
C LEU A 61 -1.23 8.60 2.43
N GLN A 62 -2.17 8.65 3.38
CA GLN A 62 -2.07 9.49 4.59
C GLN A 62 -1.85 8.65 5.86
N SER A 63 -2.16 7.36 5.82
CA SER A 63 -1.96 6.39 6.89
C SER A 63 -1.52 5.04 6.29
N LEU A 64 -1.09 4.13 7.16
CA LEU A 64 -0.80 2.74 6.83
C LEU A 64 -1.85 1.82 7.46
N GLU A 65 -3.12 2.23 7.44
CA GLU A 65 -4.22 1.44 7.98
C GLU A 65 -4.41 0.15 7.17
N HIS A 66 -4.70 -0.95 7.86
CA HIS A 66 -4.87 -2.32 7.33
C HIS A 66 -3.57 -3.03 6.89
N PHE A 67 -2.41 -2.35 6.93
CA PHE A 67 -1.13 -2.99 6.60
C PHE A 67 -0.75 -4.09 7.60
N GLN A 68 -1.33 -4.10 8.82
CA GLN A 68 -1.15 -5.18 9.79
C GLN A 68 -1.59 -6.57 9.28
N HIS A 69 -2.41 -6.63 8.23
CA HIS A 69 -2.84 -7.90 7.62
C HIS A 69 -1.83 -8.47 6.61
N LEU A 70 -0.85 -7.68 6.18
CA LEU A 70 0.20 -8.11 5.24
C LEU A 70 1.29 -8.90 5.99
N VAL A 71 0.89 -10.06 6.51
CA VAL A 71 1.65 -10.84 7.51
C VAL A 71 3.01 -11.35 7.02
N ASN A 72 3.18 -11.52 5.71
CA ASN A 72 4.42 -11.98 5.08
C ASN A 72 5.20 -10.84 4.40
N LEU A 73 4.81 -9.58 4.61
CA LEU A 73 5.46 -8.45 3.95
C LEU A 73 6.89 -8.26 4.47
N VAL A 74 7.85 -8.28 3.55
CA VAL A 74 9.29 -8.16 3.82
C VAL A 74 9.81 -6.78 3.42
N GLU A 75 9.29 -6.20 2.34
CA GLU A 75 9.73 -4.90 1.83
C GLU A 75 8.53 -4.00 1.49
N LEU A 76 8.54 -2.79 2.06
CA LEU A 76 7.52 -1.78 1.83
C LEU A 76 8.15 -0.47 1.35
N ASN A 77 7.75 -0.01 0.17
CA ASN A 77 8.11 1.29 -0.35
C ASN A 77 6.90 2.22 -0.43
N VAL A 78 6.84 3.21 0.45
CA VAL A 78 5.83 4.27 0.51
C VAL A 78 6.46 5.65 0.34
N ASN A 79 7.60 5.74 -0.34
CA ASN A 79 8.24 7.02 -0.65
C ASN A 79 7.28 7.95 -1.40
N PHE A 80 7.37 9.27 -1.17
CA PHE A 80 6.54 10.27 -1.85
C PHE A 80 5.03 10.02 -1.65
N ASN A 81 4.64 9.89 -0.38
CA ASN A 81 3.24 9.88 0.06
C ASN A 81 3.01 11.04 1.04
N GLN A 82 1.92 11.00 1.80
CA GLN A 82 1.51 12.04 2.75
C GLN A 82 1.34 11.49 4.18
N ILE A 83 2.01 10.37 4.48
CA ILE A 83 1.89 9.66 5.76
C ILE A 83 2.45 10.51 6.89
N SER A 84 1.68 10.72 7.95
CA SER A 84 2.08 11.53 9.11
C SER A 84 2.53 10.72 10.33
N SER A 85 2.18 9.44 10.39
CA SER A 85 2.59 8.52 11.46
C SER A 85 2.79 7.10 10.91
N LEU A 86 3.68 6.35 11.54
CA LEU A 86 3.93 4.93 11.28
C LEU A 86 3.32 4.01 12.35
N ASP A 87 2.55 4.54 13.30
CA ASP A 87 2.03 3.76 14.45
C ASP A 87 1.13 2.58 14.03
N SER A 88 0.48 2.67 12.87
CA SER A 88 -0.35 1.60 12.32
C SER A 88 0.45 0.52 11.56
N LEU A 89 1.75 0.71 11.37
CA LEU A 89 2.60 -0.28 10.70
C LEU A 89 2.96 -1.40 11.68
N GLN A 90 2.12 -2.45 11.71
CA GLN A 90 2.32 -3.63 12.54
C GLN A 90 2.72 -4.86 11.72
N CYS A 91 3.60 -4.67 10.73
CA CYS A 91 4.15 -5.74 9.91
C CYS A 91 5.38 -6.35 10.60
N PHE A 92 5.18 -7.35 11.46
CA PHE A 92 6.27 -7.93 12.27
C PHE A 92 7.42 -8.57 11.45
N GLY A 93 7.14 -8.98 10.21
CA GLY A 93 8.14 -9.55 9.28
C GLY A 93 8.89 -8.53 8.42
N LEU A 94 8.56 -7.23 8.52
CA LEU A 94 9.10 -6.21 7.63
C LEU A 94 10.58 -5.97 7.91
N GLN A 95 11.41 -6.15 6.87
CA GLN A 95 12.86 -5.98 6.96
C GLN A 95 13.34 -4.65 6.36
N LYS A 96 12.58 -4.10 5.41
CA LYS A 96 12.93 -2.88 4.71
C LYS A 96 11.72 -1.97 4.58
N LEU A 97 11.88 -0.73 5.02
CA LEU A 97 10.90 0.33 4.88
C LEU A 97 11.52 1.54 4.20
N TYR A 98 10.93 1.97 3.09
CA TYR A 98 11.25 3.23 2.44
C TYR A 98 10.08 4.19 2.61
N ALA A 99 10.25 5.21 3.45
CA ALA A 99 9.22 6.20 3.77
C ALA A 99 9.69 7.66 3.58
N ALA A 100 10.72 7.88 2.76
CA ALA A 100 11.22 9.21 2.44
C ALA A 100 10.17 10.07 1.75
N ASN A 101 10.24 11.39 1.92
CA ASN A 101 9.26 12.34 1.37
C ASN A 101 7.82 12.03 1.80
N ASN A 102 7.64 11.74 3.09
CA ASN A 102 6.35 11.72 3.78
C ASN A 102 6.27 12.89 4.78
N LYS A 103 5.19 12.94 5.58
CA LYS A 103 5.00 13.91 6.67
C LYS A 103 5.37 13.33 8.04
N VAL A 104 6.05 12.17 8.07
CA VAL A 104 6.49 11.53 9.32
C VAL A 104 7.51 12.47 9.99
N PRO A 105 7.27 12.88 11.24
CA PRO A 105 8.21 13.73 11.97
C PRO A 105 9.56 13.04 12.10
N VAL A 106 10.65 13.80 11.89
CA VAL A 106 11.97 13.38 12.36
C VAL A 106 12.00 13.53 13.88
N SER A 107 12.13 12.40 14.58
CA SER A 107 12.46 12.34 16.01
C SER A 107 13.96 12.45 16.21
#